data_AF-A0A6I1W6B9-F1
#
_entry.id   AF-A0A6I1W6B9-F1
#
_cell.length_a   1.000
_cell.length_b   1.000
_cell.length_c   1.000
_cell.angle_alpha   90.00
_cell.angle_beta   90.00
_cell.angle_gamma   90.00
#
_symmetry.space_group_name_H-M   'P 1'
#
loop_
_entity.id
_entity.type
_entity.pdbx_description
1 polymer ?
#
loop_
_entity_poly.entity_id
_entity_poly.type
_entity_poly.pdbx_seq_one_letter_code
_entity_poly.pdbx_strand_id
1 'polypeptide(L)'
;LFLVTARTVVEQLGEVLRHLHHLEGGQGEVMQVAAAHSLALGFFPRWIAQLRNEGLNIATRLVATNVGDAVHALREGGCDLMLAFYDPDAALQMDPEIFPSLHLGNTEMLPVCAADAD
;
A
#
# COMPACT_ATOMS: atom_id res chain seq x y z
N LEU A 1 24.98 -0.82 18.06
CA LEU A 1 25.42 0.24 17.11
C LEU A 1 25.44 -0.24 15.67
N PHE A 2 26.13 -1.33 15.33
CA PHE A 2 26.26 -1.81 13.94
C PHE A 2 24.92 -2.00 13.18
N LEU A 3 23.93 -2.64 13.80
CA LEU A 3 22.61 -2.87 13.18
C LEU A 3 21.86 -1.56 12.90
N VAL A 4 21.95 -0.59 13.80
CA VAL A 4 21.31 0.73 13.64
C VAL A 4 21.99 1.47 12.49
N THR A 5 23.31 1.47 12.45
CA THR A 5 24.08 2.08 11.36
C THR A 5 23.81 1.40 10.01
N ALA A 6 23.74 0.07 9.96
CA ALA A 6 23.42 -0.67 8.75
C ALA A 6 22.01 -0.34 8.21
N ARG A 7 21.02 -0.22 9.10
CA ARG A 7 19.65 0.16 8.73
C ARG A 7 19.59 1.57 8.15
N THR A 8 20.23 2.53 8.83
CA THR A 8 20.33 3.92 8.36
C THR A 8 21.00 4.02 6.99
N VAL A 9 22.06 3.24 6.74
CA VAL A 9 22.74 3.23 5.43
C VAL A 9 21.85 2.67 4.33
N VAL A 10 21.10 1.60 4.61
CA VAL A 10 20.16 1.01 3.64
C VAL A 10 19.01 1.96 3.32
N GLU A 11 18.46 2.63 4.32
CA GLU A 11 17.39 3.64 4.16
C GLU A 11 17.88 4.83 3.33
N GLN A 12 19.07 5.35 3.63
CA GLN A 12 19.70 6.44 2.88
C GLN A 12 20.00 6.05 1.43
N LEU A 13 20.44 4.80 1.19
CA LEU A 13 20.70 4.32 -0.16
C LEU A 13 19.39 4.20 -0.97
N GLY A 14 18.32 3.70 -0.33
CA GLY A 14 17.00 3.59 -0.95
C GLY A 14 16.37 4.96 -1.23
N GLU A 15 16.64 5.98 -0.41
CA GLU A 15 16.22 7.36 -0.63
C GLU A 15 16.97 8.00 -1.81
N VAL A 16 18.29 7.80 -1.89
CA VAL A 16 19.11 8.30 -3.00
C VAL A 16 18.72 7.63 -4.33
N LEU A 17 18.48 6.32 -4.32
CA LEU A 17 18.03 5.61 -5.52
C LEU A 17 16.66 6.12 -5.99
N ARG A 18 15.68 6.31 -5.08
CA ARG A 18 14.38 6.92 -5.45
C ARG A 18 14.54 8.35 -5.94
N HIS A 19 15.44 9.14 -5.34
CA HIS A 19 15.69 10.51 -5.78
C HIS A 19 16.33 10.59 -7.18
N LEU A 20 17.27 9.69 -7.49
CA LEU A 20 17.85 9.58 -8.83
C LEU A 20 16.81 9.13 -9.86
N HIS A 21 15.98 8.15 -9.51
CA HIS A 21 14.87 7.71 -10.36
C HIS A 21 13.85 8.84 -10.61
N HIS A 22 13.59 9.69 -9.62
CA HIS A 22 12.70 10.85 -9.74
C HIS A 22 13.25 11.93 -10.69
N LEU A 23 14.57 12.16 -10.69
CA LEU A 23 15.23 13.15 -11.55
C LEU A 23 15.33 12.71 -13.01
N GLU A 24 15.28 11.40 -13.30
CA GLU A 24 15.38 10.85 -14.66
C GLU A 24 14.06 10.84 -15.44
N GLY A 25 12.91 11.14 -14.82
CA GLY A 25 11.70 11.64 -15.49
C GLY A 25 11.25 10.92 -16.77
N GLY A 26 11.33 9.59 -16.81
CA GLY A 26 10.90 8.77 -17.94
C GLY A 26 9.62 7.98 -17.65
N GLN A 27 8.71 7.89 -18.62
CA GLN A 27 7.53 7.03 -18.60
C GLN A 27 7.93 5.57 -18.32
N GLY A 28 7.75 5.07 -17.09
CA GLY A 28 8.14 3.69 -16.75
C GLY A 28 8.24 3.32 -15.27
N GLU A 29 8.07 4.26 -14.33
CA GLU A 29 8.12 3.92 -12.90
C GLU A 29 6.87 3.13 -12.47
N VAL A 30 7.10 1.92 -11.94
CA VAL A 30 6.03 1.01 -11.48
C VAL A 30 5.83 1.24 -9.98
N MET A 31 4.72 1.87 -9.62
CA MET A 31 4.34 2.10 -8.22
C MET A 31 4.06 0.76 -7.52
N GLN A 32 4.75 0.53 -6.41
CA GLN A 32 4.63 -0.67 -5.58
C GLN A 32 3.48 -0.49 -4.59
N VAL A 33 2.42 -1.28 -4.74
CA VAL A 33 1.23 -1.22 -3.88
C VAL A 33 1.11 -2.49 -3.06
N ALA A 34 1.06 -2.36 -1.74
CA ALA A 34 0.67 -3.45 -0.85
C ALA A 34 -0.83 -3.33 -0.54
N ALA A 35 -1.57 -4.42 -0.53
CA ALA A 35 -2.98 -4.39 -0.19
C ALA A 35 -3.42 -5.61 0.60
N ALA A 36 -4.41 -5.44 1.49
CA ALA A 36 -5.12 -6.57 2.07
C ALA A 36 -5.71 -7.46 0.96
N HIS A 37 -5.71 -8.79 1.16
CA HIS A 37 -6.13 -9.75 0.13
C HIS A 37 -7.51 -9.43 -0.49
N SER A 38 -8.51 -9.13 0.34
CA SER A 38 -9.85 -8.80 -0.16
C SER A 38 -9.87 -7.51 -1.01
N LEU A 39 -9.08 -6.50 -0.67
CA LEU A 39 -8.96 -5.25 -1.44
C LEU A 39 -8.18 -5.46 -2.74
N ALA A 40 -7.13 -6.28 -2.70
CA ALA A 40 -6.33 -6.62 -3.87
C ALA A 40 -7.18 -7.27 -4.98
N LEU A 41 -8.14 -8.13 -4.60
CA LEU A 41 -9.05 -8.77 -5.54
C LEU A 41 -10.29 -7.93 -5.84
N GLY A 42 -10.95 -7.39 -4.81
CA GLY A 42 -12.29 -6.81 -4.92
C GLY A 42 -12.33 -5.33 -5.29
N PHE A 43 -11.23 -4.58 -5.09
CA PHE A 43 -11.22 -3.12 -5.25
C PHE A 43 -10.15 -2.64 -6.23
N PHE A 44 -8.90 -3.06 -6.03
CA PHE A 44 -7.73 -2.50 -6.71
C PHE A 44 -7.81 -2.49 -8.25
N PRO A 45 -8.23 -3.58 -8.93
CA PRO A 45 -8.20 -3.62 -10.39
C PRO A 45 -9.12 -2.57 -11.03
N ARG A 46 -10.31 -2.40 -10.46
CA ARG A 46 -11.30 -1.41 -10.93
C ARG A 46 -10.82 0.01 -10.65
N TRP A 47 -10.29 0.25 -9.46
CA TRP A 47 -9.78 1.56 -9.07
C TRP A 47 -8.63 2.03 -9.95
N ILE A 48 -7.61 1.20 -10.19
CA ILE A 48 -6.50 1.56 -11.10
C ILE A 48 -6.97 1.76 -12.54
N ALA A 49 -7.91 0.94 -13.01
CA ALA A 49 -8.48 1.12 -14.35
C ALA A 49 -9.21 2.47 -14.49
N GLN A 50 -9.93 2.90 -13.46
CA GLN A 50 -10.60 4.21 -13.44
C GLN A 50 -9.58 5.36 -13.49
N LEU A 51 -8.55 5.32 -12.64
CA LEU A 51 -7.49 6.35 -12.66
C LEU A 51 -6.82 6.45 -14.03
N ARG A 52 -6.53 5.31 -14.66
CA ARG A 52 -5.94 5.30 -16.01
C ARG A 52 -6.88 5.91 -17.06
N ASN A 53 -8.19 5.65 -16.94
CA ASN A 53 -9.19 6.23 -17.85
C ASN A 53 -9.35 7.75 -17.63
N GLU A 54 -9.06 8.26 -16.44
CA GLU A 54 -9.00 9.69 -16.13
C GLU A 54 -7.73 10.38 -16.65
N GLY A 55 -6.86 9.63 -17.35
CA GLY A 55 -5.65 10.15 -18.00
C GLY A 55 -4.38 10.02 -17.16
N LEU A 56 -4.44 9.36 -16.01
CA LEU A 56 -3.26 9.09 -15.19
C LEU A 56 -2.47 7.91 -15.80
N ASN A 57 -1.29 8.20 -16.34
CA ASN A 57 -0.40 7.17 -16.86
C ASN A 57 0.42 6.53 -15.73
N ILE A 58 -0.21 5.67 -14.93
CA ILE A 58 0.40 5.00 -13.77
C ILE A 58 0.61 3.52 -14.09
N ALA A 59 1.86 3.06 -13.99
CA ALA A 59 2.17 1.63 -13.92
C ALA A 59 2.19 1.20 -12.45
N THR A 60 1.57 0.06 -12.12
CA THR A 60 1.49 -0.41 -10.73
C THR A 60 1.85 -1.89 -10.62
N ARG A 61 2.51 -2.28 -9.54
CA ARG A 61 2.67 -3.67 -9.13
C ARG A 61 2.01 -3.86 -7.78
N LEU A 62 1.03 -4.77 -7.74
CA LEU A 62 0.29 -5.09 -6.54
C LEU A 62 0.89 -6.31 -5.83
N VAL A 63 1.04 -6.22 -4.51
CA VAL A 63 1.34 -7.33 -3.63
C VAL A 63 0.18 -7.47 -2.63
N ALA A 64 -0.53 -8.58 -2.71
CA ALA A 64 -1.54 -8.93 -1.72
C ALA A 64 -0.87 -9.54 -0.50
N THR A 65 -1.08 -8.96 0.69
CA THR A 65 -0.43 -9.40 1.93
C THR A 65 -1.29 -9.07 3.15
N ASN A 66 -0.89 -9.53 4.33
CA ASN A 66 -1.55 -9.18 5.58
C ASN A 66 -1.30 -7.72 5.93
N VAL A 67 -2.21 -7.10 6.69
CA VAL A 67 -2.10 -5.68 7.07
C VAL A 67 -0.81 -5.41 7.85
N GLY A 68 -0.41 -6.29 8.76
CA GLY A 68 0.85 -6.14 9.51
C GLY A 68 2.08 -6.11 8.60
N ASP A 69 2.17 -7.04 7.65
CA ASP A 69 3.27 -7.10 6.68
C ASP A 69 3.26 -5.89 5.74
N ALA A 70 2.08 -5.40 5.35
CA ALA A 70 1.94 -4.20 4.54
C ALA A 70 2.41 -2.94 5.29
N VAL A 71 2.12 -2.83 6.59
CA VAL A 71 2.62 -1.74 7.44
C VAL A 71 4.15 -1.78 7.52
N HIS A 72 4.74 -2.96 7.69
CA HIS A 72 6.20 -3.11 7.67
C HIS A 72 6.79 -2.72 6.31
N ALA A 73 6.22 -3.21 5.21
CA ALA A 73 6.64 -2.85 3.86
C ALA A 73 6.58 -1.35 3.62
N LEU A 74 5.52 -0.66 4.07
CA LEU A 74 5.42 0.79 3.90
C LEU A 74 6.44 1.53 4.76
N ARG A 75 6.63 1.13 6.02
CA ARG A 75 7.58 1.76 6.95
C ARG A 75 9.04 1.60 6.51
N GLU A 76 9.36 0.49 5.86
CA GLU A 76 10.71 0.16 5.41
C GLU A 76 10.96 0.53 3.95
N GLY A 77 9.98 1.14 3.26
CA GLY A 77 10.08 1.53 1.85
C GLY A 77 10.02 0.37 0.86
N GLY A 78 9.54 -0.80 1.29
CA GLY A 78 9.25 -1.95 0.42
C GLY A 78 7.98 -1.81 -0.43
N CYS A 79 7.13 -0.83 -0.12
CA CYS A 79 6.07 -0.36 -1.01
C CYS A 79 5.88 1.17 -0.90
N ASP A 80 5.26 1.75 -1.93
CA ASP A 80 4.98 3.19 -2.02
C ASP A 80 3.60 3.53 -1.45
N LEU A 81 2.64 2.60 -1.60
CA LEU A 81 1.27 2.77 -1.13
C LEU A 81 0.75 1.50 -0.46
N MET A 82 -0.02 1.67 0.61
CA MET A 82 -0.77 0.60 1.24
C MET A 82 -2.29 0.83 1.10
N LEU A 83 -3.02 -0.21 0.69
CA LEU A 83 -4.49 -0.26 0.75
C LEU A 83 -4.93 -1.20 1.86
N ALA A 84 -5.55 -0.64 2.89
CA ALA A 84 -6.04 -1.38 4.05
C ALA A 84 -7.39 -0.83 4.52
N PHE A 85 -8.12 -1.65 5.27
CA PHE A 85 -9.25 -1.16 6.04
C PHE A 85 -8.74 -0.38 7.25
N TYR A 86 -9.39 0.73 7.55
CA TYR A 86 -9.10 1.50 8.74
C TYR A 86 -9.82 0.88 9.94
N ASP A 87 -9.07 0.68 11.02
CA ASP A 87 -9.59 0.29 12.32
C ASP A 87 -8.98 1.24 13.37
N PRO A 88 -9.78 2.06 14.07
CA PRO A 88 -9.27 3.00 15.07
C PRO A 88 -8.61 2.30 16.27
N ASP A 89 -9.00 1.05 16.56
CA ASP A 89 -8.53 0.28 17.71
C ASP A 89 -7.38 -0.67 17.35
N ALA A 90 -6.90 -0.65 16.10
CA ALA A 90 -5.81 -1.51 15.66
C ALA A 90 -4.53 -1.28 16.47
N ALA A 91 -3.89 -2.36 16.92
CA ALA A 91 -2.66 -2.30 17.71
C ALA A 91 -1.46 -1.68 16.96
N LEU A 92 -1.47 -1.73 15.63
CA LEU A 92 -0.38 -1.28 14.77
C LEU A 92 -0.71 0.02 14.04
N GLN A 93 -1.13 1.06 14.77
CA GLN A 93 -1.36 2.38 14.20
C GLN A 93 -0.07 2.96 13.60
N MET A 94 -0.23 3.69 12.49
CA MET A 94 0.84 4.49 11.91
C MET A 94 0.69 5.94 12.36
N ASP A 95 1.82 6.63 12.49
CA ASP A 95 1.81 8.07 12.75
C ASP A 95 1.20 8.79 11.52
N PRO A 96 0.06 9.48 11.67
CA PRO A 96 -0.62 10.12 10.55
C PRO A 96 0.13 11.32 9.97
N GLU A 97 1.09 11.90 10.69
CA GLU A 97 1.96 12.95 10.15
C GLU A 97 3.03 12.37 9.20
N ILE A 98 3.48 11.13 9.45
CA ILE A 98 4.50 10.44 8.65
C ILE A 98 3.86 9.63 7.51
N PHE A 99 2.75 8.94 7.81
CA PHE A 99 2.02 8.10 6.87
C PHE A 99 0.57 8.59 6.75
N PRO A 100 0.34 9.68 5.99
CA PRO A 100 -1.01 10.18 5.79
C PRO A 100 -1.87 9.15 5.07
N SER A 101 -3.16 9.16 5.40
CA SER A 101 -4.14 8.26 4.77
C SER A 101 -5.18 9.05 3.98
N LEU A 102 -5.65 8.45 2.90
CA LEU A 102 -6.76 8.95 2.10
C LEU A 102 -7.93 8.00 2.22
N HIS A 103 -9.08 8.49 2.65
CA HIS A 103 -10.31 7.71 2.71
C HIS A 103 -10.85 7.48 1.28
N LEU A 104 -10.97 6.21 0.88
CA LEU A 104 -11.45 5.82 -0.46
C LEU A 104 -12.92 5.40 -0.47
N GLY A 105 -13.47 5.00 0.68
CA GLY A 105 -14.86 4.57 0.80
C GLY A 105 -15.11 3.75 2.06
N ASN A 106 -16.38 3.36 2.23
CA ASN A 106 -16.85 2.56 3.36
C ASN A 106 -17.14 1.13 2.93
N THR A 107 -17.01 0.20 3.87
CA THR A 107 -17.43 -1.19 3.73
C THR A 107 -18.20 -1.63 4.97
N GLU A 108 -19.07 -2.61 4.83
CA GLU A 108 -19.80 -3.22 5.93
C GLU A 108 -19.44 -4.70 6.04
N MET A 109 -19.33 -5.21 7.27
CA MET A 109 -19.25 -6.65 7.52
C MET A 109 -20.66 -7.17 7.78
N LEU A 110 -21.12 -8.08 6.92
CA LEU A 110 -22.43 -8.69 7.05
C LEU A 110 -22.27 -10.11 7.63
N PRO A 111 -22.98 -10.45 8.72
CA PRO A 111 -23.01 -11.82 9.21
C PRO A 111 -23.74 -12.69 8.19
N VAL A 112 -23.18 -13.86 7.90
CA VAL A 112 -23.76 -14.83 6.96
C VAL A 112 -23.96 -16.17 7.67
N CYS A 113 -25.04 -16.86 7.34
CA CYS A 113 -25.31 -18.22 7.77
C CYS A 113 -25.54 -19.13 6.55
N ALA A 114 -25.55 -20.45 6.78
CA ALA A 114 -25.98 -21.38 5.74
C ALA A 114 -27.42 -21.06 5.31
N ALA A 115 -27.74 -21.30 4.03
CA ALA A 115 -29.11 -21.26 3.57
C ALA A 115 -29.92 -22.37 4.27
N ASP A 116 -31.23 -22.14 4.44
CA ASP A 116 -32.13 -23.18 4.93
C ASP A 116 -32.06 -24.40 4.00
N ALA A 117 -32.08 -25.60 4.60
CA ALA A 117 -32.23 -26.82 3.82
C ALA A 117 -33.67 -26.89 3.31
N ASP A 118 -33.85 -27.03 1.99
CA ASP A 118 -35.16 -27.25 1.36
C ASP A 118 -35.93 -28.43 1.99
#